data_AF-A0A915DT17-F1
#
_entry.id   AF-A0A915DT17-F1
#
_cell.length_a   1.000
_cell.length_b   1.000
_cell.length_c   1.000
_cell.angle_alpha   90.00
_cell.angle_beta   90.00
_cell.angle_gamma   90.00
#
_symmetry.space_group_name_H-M   'P 1'
#
loop_
_entity.id
_entity.type
_entity.pdbx_description
1 polymer ?
#
loop_
_entity_poly.entity_id
_entity_poly.type
_entity_poly.pdbx_seq_one_letter_code
_entity_poly.pdbx_strand_id
1 'polypeptide(L)' 'MPTIQNIVSTCYFCQEINMKLLAIKLHGSVQTTKFSAIISKLEQPKTTALIFKTGKMVIAGAKSIIDAKRLP' A
#
# COMPACT_ATOMS: atom_id res chain seq x y z
N MET A 1 27.94 7.47 7.38
CA MET A 1 26.73 7.84 8.14
C MET A 1 25.57 6.99 7.65
N PRO A 2 24.68 6.48 8.53
CA PRO A 2 23.51 5.73 8.11
C PRO A 2 22.52 6.64 7.37
N THR A 3 21.94 6.14 6.27
CA THR A 3 20.93 6.85 5.47
C THR A 3 19.65 6.03 5.39
N ILE A 4 18.50 6.70 5.37
CA ILE A 4 17.20 6.04 5.25
C ILE A 4 17.07 5.50 3.82
N GLN A 5 16.85 4.20 3.70
CA GLN A 5 16.66 3.53 2.41
C GLN A 5 15.19 3.22 2.12
N ASN A 6 14.42 2.95 3.18
CA ASN A 6 13.01 2.61 3.07
C ASN A 6 12.28 2.86 4.39
N ILE A 7 11.07 3.38 4.30
CA ILE A 7 10.11 3.51 5.38
C ILE A 7 8.89 2.68 5.01
N VAL A 8 8.49 1.81 5.94
CA VAL A 8 7.28 1.01 5.83
C VAL A 8 6.24 1.60 6.77
N SER A 9 5.10 2.00 6.21
CA SER A 9 3.97 2.55 6.95
C SER A 9 2.82 1.55 6.94
N THR A 10 2.09 1.46 8.04
CA THR A 10 0.89 0.61 8.14
C THR A 10 -0.28 1.47 8.55
N CYS A 11 -1.40 1.32 7.86
CA CYS A 11 -2.65 1.99 8.14
C CYS A 11 -3.80 0.97 8.21
N TYR A 12 -4.85 1.35 8.92
CA TYR A 12 -6.00 0.49 9.20
C TYR A 12 -7.29 1.25 8.90
N PHE A 13 -8.08 0.73 7.96
CA PHE A 13 -9.39 1.28 7.61
C PHE A 13 -10.51 0.83 8.55
N CYS A 14 -10.23 -0.07 9.50
CA CYS A 14 -11.19 -0.61 10.48
C CYS A 14 -12.50 -1.16 9.87
N GLN A 15 -12.47 -1.56 8.60
CA GLN A 15 -13.60 -2.12 7.86
C GLN A 15 -13.11 -3.20 6.90
N GLU A 16 -13.98 -4.17 6.59
CA GLU A 16 -13.67 -5.13 5.53
C GLU A 16 -13.70 -4.46 4.17
N ILE A 17 -12.66 -4.71 3.37
CA ILE A 17 -12.54 -4.17 2.02
C ILE A 17 -12.95 -5.24 1.02
N ASN A 18 -13.86 -4.88 0.11
CA ASN A 18 -14.20 -5.75 -1.01
C ASN A 18 -13.09 -5.74 -2.06
N MET A 19 -12.29 -6.81 -2.08
CA MET A 19 -11.14 -6.94 -2.97
C MET A 19 -11.51 -6.90 -4.46
N LYS A 20 -12.68 -7.40 -4.86
CA LYS A 20 -13.11 -7.38 -6.27
C LYS A 20 -13.39 -5.96 -6.74
N LEU A 21 -14.17 -5.21 -5.94
CA LEU A 21 -14.46 -3.80 -6.25
C LEU A 21 -13.20 -2.94 -6.22
N LEU A 22 -12.31 -3.21 -5.28
CA LEU A 22 -11.05 -2.48 -5.17
C LEU A 22 -10.13 -2.75 -6.37
N ALA A 23 -10.03 -4.00 -6.85
CA ALA A 23 -9.25 -4.34 -8.04
C ALA A 23 -9.78 -3.64 -9.29
N ILE A 24 -11.11 -3.48 -9.41
CA ILE A 24 -11.73 -2.76 -10.52
C ILE A 24 -11.43 -1.25 -10.43
N LYS A 25 -11.50 -0.66 -9.22
CA LYS A 25 -11.23 0.78 -9.02
C LYS A 25 -9.76 1.15 -9.18
N LEU A 26 -8.84 0.29 -8.74
CA LEU A 26 -7.41 0.52 -8.83
C LEU A 26 -6.88 -0.06 -10.15
N HIS A 27 -6.96 0.76 -11.20
CA HIS A 27 -6.37 0.46 -12.50
C HIS A 27 -4.86 0.16 -12.34
N GLY A 28 -4.42 -1.01 -12.81
CA GLY A 28 -3.02 -1.45 -12.67
C GLY A 28 -2.67 -2.13 -11.35
N SER A 29 -3.65 -2.39 -10.48
CA SER A 29 -3.45 -3.22 -9.29
C SER A 29 -3.43 -4.71 -9.63
N VAL A 30 -2.62 -5.48 -8.90
CA VAL A 30 -2.46 -6.92 -9.08
C VAL A 30 -2.95 -7.63 -7.83
N GLN A 31 -3.94 -8.50 -7.99
CA GLN A 31 -4.38 -9.37 -6.90
C GLN A 31 -3.42 -10.56 -6.77
N THR A 32 -2.90 -10.78 -5.56
CA THR A 32 -2.07 -11.95 -5.26
C THR A 32 -2.85 -13.00 -4.47
N THR A 33 -2.83 -14.25 -4.95
CA THR A 33 -3.46 -15.38 -4.28
C THR A 33 -2.68 -15.85 -3.06
N LYS A 34 -1.36 -15.58 -3.01
CA LYS A 34 -0.48 -16.02 -1.91
C LYS A 34 -0.80 -15.36 -0.57
N PHE A 35 -1.19 -14.09 -0.59
CA PHE A 35 -1.44 -13.30 0.63
C PHE A 35 -2.86 -12.73 0.70
N SER A 36 -3.74 -13.12 -0.23
CA SER A 36 -5.11 -12.58 -0.35
C SER A 36 -5.14 -11.06 -0.24
N ALA A 37 -4.24 -10.41 -0.98
CA ALA A 37 -4.02 -8.96 -0.92
C ALA A 37 -4.00 -8.37 -2.34
N ILE A 38 -4.29 -7.08 -2.42
CA ILE A 38 -4.13 -6.30 -3.64
C ILE A 38 -2.85 -5.49 -3.55
N ILE A 39 -2.02 -5.60 -4.58
CA ILE A 39 -0.80 -4.84 -4.74
C ILE A 39 -1.09 -3.68 -5.68
N SER A 40 -0.91 -2.45 -5.19
CA SER A 40 -1.02 -1.24 -6.00
C SER A 40 0.30 -0.48 -5.98
N LYS A 41 0.73 -0.01 -7.15
CA LYS A 41 1.92 0.83 -7.29
C LYS A 41 1.47 2.29 -7.38
N LEU A 42 2.02 3.11 -6.50
CA LEU A 42 1.83 4.56 -6.48
C LEU A 42 3.02 5.19 -7.19
N GLU A 43 2.77 6.08 -8.14
CA GLU A 43 3.85 6.72 -8.91
C GLU A 43 4.47 7.90 -8.16
N GLN A 44 3.67 8.63 -7.38
CA GLN A 44 4.12 9.81 -6.63
C GLN A 44 3.55 9.80 -5.20
N PRO A 45 4.38 9.54 -4.16
CA PRO A 45 5.76 9.05 -4.21
C PRO A 45 5.84 7.61 -4.71
N LYS A 46 6.97 7.23 -5.35
CA LYS A 46 7.19 5.88 -5.91
C LYS A 46 7.18 4.81 -4.82
N THR A 47 6.01 4.27 -4.53
CA THR A 47 5.74 3.39 -3.39
C THR A 47 4.82 2.24 -3.80
N THR A 48 4.81 1.18 -3.00
CA THR A 48 3.96 0.01 -3.19
C THR A 48 3.03 -0.13 -2.00
N ALA A 49 1.73 -0.12 -2.25
CA ALA A 49 0.68 -0.37 -1.28
C ALA A 49 0.20 -1.83 -1.39
N LEU A 50 0.09 -2.49 -0.24
CA LEU A 50 -0.44 -3.83 -0.04
C LEU A 50 -1.72 -3.69 0.78
N ILE A 51 -2.86 -4.02 0.18
CA ILE A 51 -4.17 -3.85 0.82
C ILE A 51 -4.75 -5.23 1.10
N PHE A 52 -5.13 -5.46 2.36
CA PHE A 52 -5.70 -6.73 2.83
C PHE A 52 -7.21 -6.62 2.99
N LYS A 53 -7.91 -7.74 2.83
CA LYS A 53 -9.37 -7.82 3.04
C LYS A 53 -9.80 -7.32 4.42
N THR A 54 -8.96 -7.50 5.44
CA THR A 54 -9.22 -7.08 6.83
C THR A 54 -9.22 -5.57 7.03
N GLY A 55 -8.95 -4.77 6.01
CA GLY A 55 -8.82 -3.32 6.12
C GLY A 55 -7.43 -2.85 6.55
N LYS A 56 -6.48 -3.77 6.73
CA LYS A 56 -5.06 -3.42 6.88
C LYS A 56 -4.48 -3.01 5.54
N MET A 57 -3.72 -1.92 5.51
CA MET A 57 -2.93 -1.50 4.37
C MET A 57 -1.48 -1.27 4.82
N VAL A 58 -0.53 -1.76 4.02
CA VAL A 58 0.90 -1.62 4.26
C VAL A 58 1.51 -0.95 3.05
N ILE A 59 2.23 0.15 3.26
CA ILE A 59 2.88 0.90 2.19
C ILE A 59 4.39 0.89 2.42
N ALA A 60 5.13 0.50 1.40
CA ALA A 60 6.59 0.45 1.42
C ALA A 60 7.19 1.20 0.22
N GLY A 61 8.42 1.67 0.38
CA GLY A 61 9.20 2.35 -0.66
C GLY A 61 9.39 3.86 -0.42
N ALA A 62 8.85 4.40 0.67
CA ALA A 62 9.06 5.80 1.02
C ALA A 62 10.52 6.00 1.46
N LYS A 63 11.21 6.99 0.87
CA LYS A 63 12.63 7.26 1.18
C LYS A 63 12.81 8.37 2.20
N SER A 64 11.74 9.10 2.50
CA SER A 64 11.73 10.17 3.48
C SER A 64 10.47 10.10 4.33
N ILE A 65 10.55 10.65 5.55
CA ILE A 65 9.40 10.76 6.46
C ILE A 65 8.31 11.66 5.83
N ILE A 66 8.72 12.63 5.02
CA ILE A 66 7.81 13.53 4.31
C ILE A 66 6.98 12.74 3.29
N ASP A 67 7.61 11.85 2.52
CA ASP A 67 6.91 10.97 1.58
C ASP A 67 5.96 10.04 2.32
N ALA A 68 6.41 9.45 3.43
CA ALA A 68 5.60 8.56 4.26
C ALA A 68 4.35 9.27 4.84
N LYS A 69 4.46 10.55 5.21
CA LYS A 69 3.35 11.36 5.72
C LYS A 69 2.34 11.79 4.66
N ARG A 70 2.72 11.76 3.37
CA ARG A 70 1.82 12.08 2.25
C ARG A 70 0.99 10.88 1.79
N LEU A 71 1.29 9.69 2.31
CA LEU A 71 0.55 8.48 2.00
C LEU A 71 -0.87 8.54 2.60
N PRO A 72 -1.85 7.89 1.94
CA PRO A 72 -3.23 7.87 2.38
C PRO A 72 -3.46 7.06 3.66
#